data_AF-A0A518LQJ0-F1
#
_entry.id   AF-A0A518LQJ0-F1
#
_cell.length_a   1.000
_cell.length_b   1.000
_cell.length_c   1.000
_cell.angle_alpha   90.00
_cell.angle_beta   90.00
_cell.angle_gamma   90.00
#
_symmetry.space_group_name_H-M   'P 1'
#
loop_
_entity.id
_entity.type
_entity.pdbx_description
1 polymer ?
#
loop_
_entity_poly.entity_id
_entity_poly.type
_entity_poly.pdbx_seq_one_letter_code
_entity_poly.pdbx_strand_id
1 'polypeptide(L)'
;MAANDSGDGKSKVKLAAAGGIFVLAGVVAWYNLGGDPTVASARQRFYVCAESGKSFEHTIDEGEVEPIKCKICKKVDAYAGEACYWVKDENGEYTKAKTKPTWVLWKRRVDPETEEKTYCPDCGHEVVGHNPQPPAELMEAAAREGR
;
A
#
# COMPACT_ATOMS: atom_id res chain seq x y z
N MET A 1 -36.52 -52.90 -36.70
CA MET A 1 -36.06 -52.44 -35.38
C MET A 1 -35.73 -50.96 -35.50
N ALA A 2 -36.65 -50.08 -35.09
CA ALA A 2 -36.42 -48.64 -35.11
C ALA A 2 -35.90 -48.23 -33.73
N ALA A 3 -34.66 -47.74 -33.67
CA ALA A 3 -34.07 -47.23 -32.44
C ALA A 3 -34.70 -45.87 -32.12
N ASN A 4 -35.37 -45.79 -30.98
CA ASN A 4 -36.05 -44.61 -30.47
C ASN A 4 -35.01 -43.60 -29.99
N ASP A 5 -34.59 -42.68 -30.86
CA ASP A 5 -33.71 -41.55 -30.53
C ASP A 5 -34.49 -40.49 -29.73
N SER A 6 -34.70 -40.78 -28.46
CA SER A 6 -35.43 -39.95 -27.50
C SER A 6 -34.50 -39.24 -26.51
N GLY A 7 -33.19 -39.24 -26.78
CA GLY A 7 -32.14 -38.74 -25.90
C GLY A 7 -31.68 -37.29 -26.14
N ASP A 8 -31.96 -36.72 -27.31
CA ASP A 8 -31.30 -35.51 -27.79
C ASP A 8 -31.66 -34.24 -26.98
N GLY A 9 -32.93 -34.05 -26.62
CA GLY A 9 -33.38 -32.85 -25.89
C GLY A 9 -32.85 -32.76 -24.46
N LYS A 10 -32.83 -33.88 -23.72
CA LYS A 10 -32.32 -33.91 -22.34
C LYS A 10 -30.80 -33.72 -22.28
N SER A 11 -30.08 -34.19 -23.29
CA SER A 11 -28.63 -34.01 -23.40
C SER A 11 -28.27 -32.54 -23.62
N LYS A 12 -28.98 -31.84 -24.52
CA LYS A 12 -28.78 -30.41 -24.79
C LYS A 12 -29.03 -29.53 -23.56
N VAL A 13 -30.08 -29.83 -22.79
CA VAL A 13 -30.36 -29.10 -21.53
C VAL A 13 -29.26 -29.30 -20.49
N LYS A 14 -28.74 -30.52 -20.34
CA LYS A 14 -27.63 -30.79 -19.40
C LYS A 14 -26.34 -30.07 -19.80
N LEU A 15 -26.03 -30.05 -21.10
CA LEU A 15 -24.87 -29.31 -21.63
C LEU A 15 -25.01 -27.81 -21.41
N ALA A 16 -26.19 -27.23 -21.64
CA ALA A 16 -26.45 -25.81 -21.39
C ALA A 16 -26.32 -25.46 -19.89
N ALA A 17 -26.87 -26.29 -19.00
CA ALA A 17 -26.76 -26.10 -17.56
C ALA A 17 -25.30 -26.19 -17.08
N ALA A 18 -24.54 -27.18 -17.56
CA ALA A 18 -23.13 -27.32 -17.24
C ALA A 18 -22.32 -26.11 -17.73
N GLY A 19 -22.58 -25.63 -18.95
CA GLY A 19 -21.96 -24.41 -19.48
C GLY A 19 -22.27 -23.18 -18.63
N GLY A 20 -23.53 -23.02 -18.21
CA GLY A 20 -23.95 -21.93 -17.32
C GLY A 20 -23.23 -21.96 -15.96
N ILE A 21 -23.11 -23.14 -15.35
CA ILE A 21 -22.38 -23.31 -14.09
C ILE A 21 -20.90 -22.99 -14.27
N PHE A 22 -20.29 -23.41 -15.38
CA PHE A 22 -18.87 -23.15 -15.65
C PHE A 22 -18.59 -21.66 -15.85
N VAL A 23 -19.46 -20.95 -16.57
CA VAL A 23 -19.37 -19.49 -16.72
C VAL A 23 -19.54 -18.78 -15.38
N LEU A 24 -20.54 -19.18 -14.58
CA LEU A 24 -20.76 -18.60 -13.25
C LEU A 24 -19.54 -18.82 -12.35
N ALA A 25 -18.98 -20.04 -12.34
CA ALA A 25 -17.78 -20.35 -11.58
C ALA A 25 -16.57 -19.52 -12.05
N GLY A 26 -16.40 -19.32 -13.36
CA GLY A 26 -15.37 -18.45 -13.92
C GLY A 26 -15.52 -16.98 -13.50
N VAL A 27 -16.75 -16.46 -13.48
CA VAL A 27 -17.04 -15.09 -13.00
C VAL A 27 -16.74 -14.97 -11.51
N VAL A 28 -17.22 -15.90 -10.69
CA VAL A 28 -16.96 -15.91 -9.24
C VAL A 28 -15.45 -16.01 -8.98
N ALA A 29 -14.74 -16.89 -9.69
CA ALA A 29 -13.29 -16.99 -9.58
C ALA A 29 -12.60 -15.69 -9.98
N TRP A 30 -13.01 -15.03 -11.07
CA TRP A 30 -12.45 -13.73 -11.48
C TRP A 30 -12.67 -12.64 -10.43
N TYR A 31 -13.85 -12.56 -9.81
CA TYR A 31 -14.10 -11.57 -8.75
C TYR A 31 -13.35 -11.88 -7.45
N ASN A 32 -13.14 -13.16 -7.11
CA ASN A 32 -12.41 -13.54 -5.90
C ASN A 32 -10.88 -13.54 -6.09
N LEU A 33 -10.39 -13.79 -7.30
CA LEU A 33 -8.96 -13.85 -7.63
C LEU A 33 -8.44 -12.55 -8.27
N GLY A 34 -9.31 -11.74 -8.88
CA GLY A 34 -8.98 -10.55 -9.66
C GLY A 34 -8.51 -9.34 -8.86
N GLY A 35 -8.11 -9.54 -7.60
CA GLY A 35 -7.57 -8.49 -6.73
C GLY A 35 -8.69 -7.69 -6.10
N ASP A 36 -8.96 -7.98 -4.83
CA ASP A 36 -9.76 -7.10 -3.99
C ASP A 36 -9.11 -5.69 -4.01
N PRO A 37 -9.86 -4.60 -4.30
CA PRO A 37 -9.31 -3.24 -4.28
C PRO A 37 -8.64 -2.90 -2.93
N THR A 38 -9.03 -3.56 -1.84
CA THR A 38 -8.35 -3.47 -0.55
C THR A 38 -6.92 -4.05 -0.59
N VAL A 39 -6.70 -5.15 -1.32
CA VAL A 39 -5.35 -5.74 -1.51
C VAL A 39 -4.45 -4.78 -2.28
N ALA A 40 -4.98 -4.08 -3.29
CA ALA A 40 -4.23 -3.06 -4.01
C ALA A 40 -3.78 -1.92 -3.07
N SER A 41 -4.67 -1.45 -2.20
CA SER A 41 -4.33 -0.41 -1.21
C SER A 41 -3.30 -0.86 -0.17
N ALA A 42 -3.30 -2.14 0.21
CA ALA A 42 -2.34 -2.69 1.18
C ALA A 42 -0.91 -2.81 0.60
N ARG A 43 -0.79 -2.93 -0.72
CA ARG A 43 0.51 -3.01 -1.43
C ARG A 43 1.09 -1.64 -1.77
N GLN A 44 0.25 -0.61 -1.78
CA GLN A 44 0.65 0.76 -2.06
C GLN A 44 1.38 1.34 -0.85
N ARG A 45 2.66 1.66 -1.02
CA ARG A 45 3.50 2.26 0.02
C ARG A 45 4.26 3.45 -0.52
N PHE A 46 4.65 4.33 0.38
CA PHE A 46 5.59 5.41 0.07
C PHE A 46 7.01 4.94 0.34
N TYR A 47 7.86 5.13 -0.65
CA TYR A 47 9.28 4.84 -0.62
C TYR A 47 10.07 6.15 -0.62
N VAL A 48 11.24 6.14 0.00
CA VAL A 48 12.19 7.25 0.00
C VAL A 48 13.48 6.77 -0.63
N CYS A 49 13.95 7.52 -1.62
CA CYS A 49 15.25 7.29 -2.25
C CYS A 49 16.37 7.70 -1.29
N ALA A 50 17.29 6.80 -0.96
CA ALA A 50 18.41 7.09 -0.06
C ALA A 50 19.34 8.17 -0.63
N GLU A 51 19.66 8.13 -1.92
CA GLU A 51 20.52 9.13 -2.56
C GLU A 51 19.88 10.53 -2.64
N SER A 52 18.58 10.64 -2.96
CA SER A 52 17.94 11.95 -3.19
C SER A 52 17.11 12.48 -2.04
N GLY A 53 16.78 11.65 -1.05
CA GLY A 53 15.84 11.96 0.03
C GLY A 53 14.39 12.20 -0.41
N LYS A 54 14.09 12.08 -1.71
CA LYS A 54 12.75 12.32 -2.26
C LYS A 54 11.88 11.07 -2.10
N SER A 55 10.64 11.28 -1.70
CA SER A 55 9.64 10.23 -1.59
C SER A 55 8.88 10.02 -2.89
N PHE A 56 8.40 8.81 -3.11
CA PHE A 56 7.54 8.44 -4.23
C PHE A 56 6.65 7.27 -3.84
N GLU A 57 5.54 7.13 -4.54
CA GLU A 57 4.60 6.04 -4.32
C GLU A 57 4.93 4.82 -5.19
N HIS A 58 4.82 3.63 -4.60
CA HIS A 58 5.07 2.38 -5.28
C HIS A 58 4.15 1.28 -4.77
N THR A 59 3.66 0.47 -5.70
CA THR A 59 2.91 -0.74 -5.39
C THR A 59 3.89 -1.89 -5.43
N ILE A 60 4.08 -2.55 -4.28
CA ILE A 60 5.00 -3.70 -4.18
C ILE A 60 4.48 -4.84 -5.06
N ASP A 61 5.34 -5.31 -5.95
CA ASP A 61 5.07 -6.51 -6.75
C ASP A 61 5.45 -7.78 -5.98
N GLU A 62 4.85 -8.91 -6.34
CA GLU A 62 5.15 -10.18 -5.67
C GLU A 62 6.61 -10.60 -5.89
N GLY A 63 7.32 -10.89 -4.80
CA GLY A 63 8.74 -11.24 -4.82
C GLY A 63 9.68 -10.03 -4.83
N GLU A 64 9.17 -8.80 -4.84
CA GLU A 64 10.01 -7.62 -4.67
C GLU A 64 10.55 -7.53 -3.23
N VAL A 65 11.84 -7.22 -3.09
CA VAL A 65 12.55 -7.15 -1.80
C VAL A 65 13.20 -5.79 -1.68
N GLU A 66 13.21 -5.21 -0.47
CA GLU A 66 13.88 -3.94 -0.21
C GLU A 66 15.41 -4.13 -0.11
N PRO A 67 16.22 -3.16 -0.61
CA PRO A 67 15.81 -1.94 -1.31
C PRO A 67 15.23 -2.22 -2.71
N ILE A 68 14.25 -1.41 -3.11
CA ILE A 68 13.63 -1.50 -4.44
C ILE A 68 14.31 -0.56 -5.45
N LYS A 69 14.01 -0.76 -6.74
CA LYS A 69 14.47 0.14 -7.80
C LYS A 69 13.77 1.50 -7.69
N CYS A 70 14.54 2.53 -7.36
CA CYS A 70 14.06 3.89 -7.22
C CYS A 70 13.56 4.47 -8.55
N LYS A 71 12.35 5.05 -8.55
CA LYS A 71 11.78 5.71 -9.74
C LYS A 71 12.51 7.01 -10.10
N ILE A 72 13.21 7.61 -9.15
CA ILE A 72 13.89 8.92 -9.28
C ILE A 72 15.33 8.74 -9.77
N CYS A 73 16.20 8.07 -8.99
CA CYS A 73 17.62 7.88 -9.34
C CYS A 73 17.90 6.63 -10.21
N LYS A 74 16.90 5.78 -10.43
CA LYS A 74 16.99 4.53 -11.22
C LYS A 74 17.91 3.43 -10.66
N LYS A 75 18.50 3.63 -9.48
CA LYS A 75 19.30 2.64 -8.73
C LYS A 75 18.42 1.82 -7.78
N VAL A 76 18.93 0.68 -7.32
CA VAL A 76 18.29 -0.14 -6.28
C VAL A 76 18.65 0.47 -4.91
N ASP A 77 17.92 1.51 -4.54
CA ASP A 77 18.28 2.43 -3.45
C ASP A 77 17.04 3.16 -2.88
N ALA A 78 15.89 2.49 -2.87
CA ALA A 78 14.68 3.01 -2.26
C ALA A 78 14.15 2.07 -1.20
N TYR A 79 13.81 2.65 -0.05
CA TYR A 79 13.32 1.92 1.12
C TYR A 79 11.96 2.50 1.51
N ALA A 80 11.09 1.71 2.14
CA ALA A 80 9.84 2.24 2.65
C ALA A 80 10.10 3.42 3.60
N GLY A 81 9.34 4.51 3.43
CA GLY A 81 9.43 5.69 4.28
C GLY A 81 8.63 5.52 5.57
N GLU A 82 9.13 6.10 6.65
CA GLU A 82 8.35 6.28 7.88
C GLU A 82 7.52 7.57 7.79
N ALA A 83 6.27 7.51 8.25
CA ALA A 83 5.37 8.65 8.21
C ALA A 83 5.60 9.58 9.41
N CYS A 84 5.87 10.86 9.15
CA CYS A 84 5.89 11.90 10.17
C CYS A 84 4.72 12.86 9.98
N TYR A 85 3.74 12.77 10.88
CA TYR A 85 2.56 13.63 10.91
C TYR A 85 2.71 14.83 11.86
N TRP A 86 3.78 14.86 12.67
CA TRP A 86 4.04 15.93 13.62
C TRP A 86 4.40 17.24 12.92
N VAL A 87 3.94 18.35 13.50
CA VAL A 87 4.30 19.71 13.13
C VAL A 87 4.74 20.45 14.39
N LYS A 88 5.81 21.24 14.26
CA LYS A 88 6.33 22.07 15.36
C LYS A 88 5.57 23.39 15.36
N ASP A 89 5.14 23.86 16.52
CA ASP A 89 4.55 25.19 16.66
C ASP A 89 5.61 26.30 16.76
N GLU A 90 5.16 27.55 16.89
CA GLU A 90 6.03 28.73 17.02
C GLU A 90 6.91 28.70 18.28
N ASN A 91 6.47 27.99 19.33
CA ASN A 91 7.21 27.83 20.58
C ASN A 91 8.19 26.66 20.54
N GLY A 92 8.18 25.89 19.46
CA GLY A 92 9.03 24.72 19.31
C GLY A 92 8.43 23.43 19.89
N GLU A 93 7.16 23.43 20.26
CA GLU A 93 6.48 22.25 20.81
C GLU A 93 5.73 21.48 19.71
N TYR A 94 5.55 20.17 19.92
CA TYR A 94 4.83 19.29 18.99
C TYR A 94 3.33 19.29 19.31
N THR A 95 2.69 20.45 19.20
CA THR A 95 1.26 20.64 19.54
C THR A 95 0.34 20.55 18.33
N LYS A 96 0.89 20.34 17.12
CA LYS A 96 0.13 20.26 15.88
C LYS A 96 0.43 18.99 15.09
N ALA A 97 -0.53 18.59 14.28
CA ALA A 97 -0.39 17.52 13.31
C ALA A 97 -0.80 17.99 11.91
N LYS A 98 -0.51 17.20 10.90
CA LYS A 98 -0.97 17.40 9.52
C LYS A 98 -1.59 16.13 8.96
N THR A 99 -2.46 16.25 7.97
CA THR A 99 -3.14 15.09 7.34
C THR A 99 -2.27 14.36 6.33
N LYS A 100 -1.32 15.05 5.69
CA LYS A 100 -0.36 14.48 4.75
C LYS A 100 1.01 14.38 5.44
N PRO A 101 1.55 13.18 5.68
CA PRO A 101 2.81 13.03 6.40
C PRO A 101 3.99 13.49 5.54
N THR A 102 5.10 13.85 6.20
CA THR A 102 6.42 13.82 5.55
C THR A 102 6.92 12.38 5.62
N TRP A 103 7.25 11.80 4.47
CA TRP A 103 7.90 10.49 4.40
C TRP A 103 9.39 10.64 4.60
N VAL A 104 9.92 9.96 5.62
CA VAL A 104 11.32 10.09 6.05
C VAL A 104 11.99 8.73 5.95
N LEU A 105 13.22 8.70 5.42
CA LEU A 105 14.04 7.50 5.44
C LEU A 105 14.64 7.31 6.82
N TRP A 106 14.17 6.29 7.55
CA TRP A 106 14.78 5.91 8.82
C TRP A 106 16.15 5.28 8.58
N LYS A 107 17.22 5.95 9.04
CA LYS A 107 18.62 5.56 8.76
C LYS A 107 18.92 4.11 9.14
N ARG A 108 18.35 3.64 10.25
CA ARG A 108 18.53 2.25 10.73
C ARG A 108 17.91 1.19 9.81
N ARG A 109 17.03 1.58 8.88
CA ARG A 109 16.55 0.69 7.81
C ARG A 109 17.61 0.45 6.74
N VAL A 110 18.49 1.43 6.48
CA VAL A 110 19.59 1.33 5.51
C VAL A 110 20.79 0.64 6.14
N ASP A 111 21.13 1.05 7.36
CA ASP A 111 22.23 0.51 8.14
C ASP A 111 21.72 0.14 9.54
N PRO A 112 21.38 -1.14 9.80
CA PRO A 112 20.86 -1.58 11.10
C PRO A 112 21.78 -1.34 12.30
N GLU A 113 23.08 -1.17 12.05
CA GLU A 113 24.12 -0.94 13.06
C GLU A 113 24.31 0.55 13.37
N THR A 114 23.71 1.45 12.57
CA THR A 114 23.81 2.88 12.81
C THR A 114 23.14 3.28 14.13
N GLU A 115 23.85 4.06 14.93
CA GLU A 115 23.31 4.74 16.12
C GLU A 115 22.80 6.15 15.79
N GLU A 116 22.90 6.56 14.53
CA GLU A 116 22.46 7.89 14.11
C GLU A 116 20.95 8.04 14.20
N LYS A 117 20.51 9.05 14.95
CA LYS A 117 19.11 9.45 14.99
C LYS A 117 18.65 9.98 13.64
N THR A 118 17.42 9.66 13.28
CA THR A 118 16.75 10.20 12.10
C THR A 118 15.83 11.32 12.55
N TYR A 119 15.87 12.46 11.87
CA TYR A 119 14.99 13.60 12.16
C TYR A 119 14.16 13.94 10.93
N CYS A 120 12.90 14.28 11.15
CA CYS A 120 12.03 14.77 10.10
C CYS A 120 12.55 16.12 9.58
N PRO A 121 12.78 16.29 8.26
CA PRO A 121 13.31 17.54 7.73
C PRO A 121 12.34 18.71 7.82
N ASP A 122 11.04 18.43 8.01
CA ASP A 122 9.98 19.44 8.07
C ASP A 122 9.79 20.00 9.48
N CYS A 123 9.71 19.13 10.50
CA CYS A 123 9.40 19.54 11.88
C CYS A 123 10.52 19.26 12.90
N GLY A 124 11.59 18.59 12.49
CA GLY A 124 12.70 18.20 13.37
C GLY A 124 12.37 17.13 14.40
N HIS A 125 11.19 16.50 14.35
CA HIS A 125 10.83 15.40 15.23
C HIS A 125 11.73 14.18 14.97
N GLU A 126 12.15 13.48 16.03
CA GLU A 126 12.89 12.22 15.88
C GLU A 126 11.98 11.16 15.27
N VAL A 127 12.38 10.58 14.14
CA VAL A 127 11.64 9.53 13.45
C VAL A 127 12.24 8.19 13.80
N VAL A 128 11.40 7.31 14.34
CA VAL A 128 11.77 5.93 14.69
C VAL A 128 11.03 4.93 13.79
N GLY A 129 11.46 3.67 13.80
CA GLY A 129 10.73 2.61 13.11
C GLY A 129 9.32 2.46 13.69
N HIS A 130 8.30 2.36 12.83
CA HIS A 130 6.89 2.44 13.22
C HIS A 130 6.58 3.73 13.99
N ASN A 131 6.97 4.86 13.38
CA ASN A 131 6.89 6.17 14.01
C ASN A 131 5.48 6.44 14.59
N PRO A 132 5.34 6.75 15.89
CA PRO A 132 4.04 6.91 16.52
C PRO A 132 3.30 8.10 15.92
N GLN A 133 2.00 7.91 15.70
CA GLN A 133 1.14 9.00 15.27
C GLN A 133 0.95 10.01 16.40
N PRO A 134 0.72 11.30 16.08
CA PRO A 134 0.25 12.28 17.04
C PRO A 134 -1.04 11.82 17.74
N PRO A 135 -1.33 12.33 18.96
CA PRO A 135 -2.59 12.10 19.63
C PRO A 135 -3.79 12.34 18.71
N ALA A 136 -4.85 11.54 18.89
CA ALA A 136 -6.03 11.58 18.03
C ALA A 136 -6.64 12.98 17.97
N GLU A 137 -6.60 13.72 19.07
CA GLU A 137 -7.11 15.09 19.17
C GLU A 137 -6.39 16.04 18.20
N LEU A 138 -5.07 15.89 18.03
CA LEU A 138 -4.29 16.67 17.09
C LEU A 138 -4.57 16.27 15.63
N MET A 139 -4.72 14.97 15.39
CA MET A 139 -5.07 14.45 14.06
C MET A 139 -6.47 14.89 13.62
N GLU A 140 -7.45 14.90 14.54
CA GLU A 140 -8.80 15.40 14.29
C GLU A 140 -8.83 16.92 14.07
N ALA A 141 -8.02 17.69 14.81
CA ALA A 141 -7.85 19.12 14.57
C ALA A 141 -7.30 19.38 13.16
N ALA A 142 -6.23 18.68 12.76
CA ALA A 142 -5.65 18.78 11.42
C ALA A 142 -6.64 18.39 10.31
N ALA A 143 -7.47 17.37 10.53
CA ALA A 143 -8.49 16.96 9.59
C ALA A 143 -9.63 17.97 9.44
N ARG A 144 -9.97 18.72 10.50
CA ARG A 144 -10.95 19.81 10.44
C ARG A 144 -10.41 21.04 9.70
N GLU A 145 -9.13 21.37 9.88
CA GLU A 145 -8.48 22.51 9.22
C GLU A 145 -8.26 22.28 7.72
N GLY A 146 -8.10 21.02 7.30
CA GLY A 146 -7.86 20.65 5.90
C GLY A 146 -9.13 20.43 5.04
N ARG A 147 -10.33 20.67 5.60
CA ARG A 147 -11.62 20.63 4.88
C ARG A 147 -12.01 22.01 4.41
#